data_AF-A0A431PFQ3-F1
#
_entry.id   AF-A0A431PFQ3-F1
#
_cell.length_a   1.000
_cell.length_b   1.000
_cell.length_c   1.000
_cell.angle_alpha   90.00
_cell.angle_beta   90.00
_cell.angle_gamma   90.00
#
_symmetry.space_group_name_H-M   'P 1'
#
loop_
_entity.id
_entity.type
_entity.pdbx_description
1 polymer ?
#
loop_
_entity_poly.entity_id
_entity_poly.type
_entity_poly.pdbx_seq_one_letter_code
_entity_poly.pdbx_strand_id
1 'polypeptide(L)'
;MDTNHSAIPPSRTRLRFVTGERWDFFAPFIAPFLLVTIAVSQLIFSSRHPAFSTWKGGGFGMFSKLDSPDDRLVRVFLVTEGGDIPAPLPAEEERRFEQLSATGSESLAKSLARTLFEGRWVAPVEQCRPASPGEQAPPASRIEGGASAKAAPAAPVRMLKSGENQKPGESSIIVKGLRLELWKLDFHKASLTLGVQKLMEAHVSASEPGTP
;
A
#
# COMPACT_ATOMS: atom_id res chain seq x y z
N MET A 1 5.86 -43.44 59.85
CA MET A 1 5.35 -42.09 59.50
C MET A 1 4.83 -42.22 58.10
N ASP A 2 3.57 -42.66 57.99
CA ASP A 2 2.94 -43.05 56.72
C ASP A 2 2.06 -41.91 56.22
N THR A 3 2.47 -41.25 55.14
CA THR A 3 1.71 -40.19 54.48
C THR A 3 0.79 -40.81 53.44
N ASN A 4 -0.47 -41.01 53.83
CA ASN A 4 -1.57 -41.37 52.93
C ASN A 4 -1.87 -40.21 51.97
N HIS A 5 -1.50 -40.35 50.70
CA HIS A 5 -1.97 -39.50 49.61
C HIS A 5 -3.33 -39.99 49.10
N SER A 6 -4.41 -39.34 49.53
CA SER A 6 -5.75 -39.51 48.95
C SER A 6 -5.77 -39.01 47.50
N ALA A 7 -5.95 -39.94 46.56
CA ALA A 7 -6.19 -39.63 45.16
C ALA A 7 -7.61 -39.07 44.96
N ILE A 8 -7.71 -37.84 44.45
CA ILE A 8 -8.98 -37.21 44.05
C ILE A 8 -9.38 -37.79 42.68
N PRO A 9 -10.54 -38.47 42.54
CA PRO A 9 -10.96 -39.00 41.25
C PRO A 9 -11.37 -37.84 40.30
N PRO A 10 -11.03 -37.92 39.00
CA PRO A 10 -11.40 -36.89 38.04
C PRO A 10 -12.91 -36.92 37.79
N SER A 11 -13.62 -35.89 38.26
CA SER A 11 -15.03 -35.65 37.95
C SER A 11 -15.19 -35.28 36.47
N ARG A 12 -15.41 -36.28 35.61
CA ARG A 12 -15.82 -36.06 34.22
C ARG A 12 -17.29 -35.64 34.18
N THR A 13 -17.54 -34.35 34.32
CA THR A 13 -18.84 -33.74 34.02
C THR A 13 -19.07 -33.84 32.51
N ARG A 14 -19.74 -34.90 32.05
CA ARG A 14 -20.24 -34.98 30.68
C ARG A 14 -21.38 -33.97 30.55
N LEU A 15 -21.09 -32.84 29.89
CA LEU A 15 -22.11 -31.94 29.38
C LEU A 15 -22.96 -32.74 28.37
N ARG A 16 -24.11 -33.25 28.83
CA ARG A 16 -25.16 -33.76 27.94
C ARG A 16 -25.84 -32.53 27.35
N PHE A 17 -25.49 -32.20 26.12
CA PHE A 17 -26.28 -31.28 25.32
C PHE A 17 -27.65 -31.93 25.14
N VAL A 18 -28.68 -31.30 25.72
CA VAL A 18 -30.08 -31.67 25.51
C VAL A 18 -30.42 -31.20 24.10
N THR A 19 -30.10 -32.02 23.10
CA THR A 19 -30.54 -31.82 21.72
C THR A 19 -32.04 -32.09 21.68
N GLY A 20 -32.85 -31.03 21.61
CA GLY A 20 -34.28 -31.17 21.34
C GLY A 20 -34.48 -31.79 19.96
N GLU A 21 -35.35 -32.79 19.85
CA GLU A 21 -35.64 -33.63 18.65
C GLU A 21 -35.92 -32.86 17.35
N ARG A 22 -36.12 -31.54 17.40
CA ARG A 22 -36.37 -30.70 16.22
C ARG A 22 -35.09 -30.26 15.50
N TRP A 23 -33.91 -30.38 16.10
CA TRP A 23 -32.64 -29.92 15.50
C TRP A 23 -32.05 -30.91 14.48
N ASP A 24 -32.35 -32.19 14.60
CA ASP A 24 -31.79 -33.24 13.72
C ASP A 24 -32.24 -33.07 12.26
N PHE A 25 -33.42 -32.48 12.05
CA PHE A 25 -33.93 -32.19 10.71
C PHE A 25 -33.14 -31.07 9.99
N PHE A 26 -32.66 -30.08 10.74
CA PHE A 26 -31.98 -28.90 10.16
C PHE A 26 -30.47 -29.02 10.14
N ALA A 27 -29.88 -29.80 11.06
CA ALA A 27 -28.44 -30.02 11.17
C ALA A 27 -27.72 -30.31 9.83
N PRO A 28 -28.22 -31.20 8.94
CA PRO A 28 -27.52 -31.48 7.68
C PRO A 28 -27.55 -30.32 6.67
N PHE A 29 -28.47 -29.35 6.82
CA PHE A 29 -28.60 -28.21 5.93
C PHE A 29 -27.76 -26.99 6.37
N ILE A 30 -27.31 -26.95 7.62
CA ILE A 30 -26.52 -25.82 8.14
C ILE A 30 -25.19 -25.70 7.40
N ALA A 31 -24.47 -26.80 7.23
CA ALA A 31 -23.18 -26.81 6.55
C ALA A 31 -23.24 -26.31 5.09
N PRO A 32 -24.11 -26.84 4.21
CA PRO A 32 -24.22 -26.35 2.83
C PRO A 32 -24.72 -24.91 2.78
N PHE A 33 -25.65 -24.50 3.66
CA PHE A 33 -26.11 -23.12 3.72
C PHE A 33 -24.99 -22.15 4.10
N LEU A 34 -24.15 -22.51 5.08
CA LEU A 34 -22.98 -21.72 5.48
C LEU A 34 -21.98 -21.59 4.32
N LEU A 35 -21.71 -22.69 3.61
CA LEU A 35 -20.82 -22.68 2.44
C LEU A 35 -21.35 -21.79 1.32
N VAL A 36 -22.65 -21.88 0.99
CA VAL A 36 -23.29 -21.02 -0.01
C VAL A 36 -23.22 -19.55 0.41
N THR A 37 -23.46 -19.26 1.69
CA THR A 37 -23.37 -17.89 2.23
C THR A 37 -21.95 -17.32 2.08
N ILE A 38 -20.92 -18.10 2.41
CA ILE A 38 -19.52 -17.70 2.25
C ILE A 38 -19.19 -17.46 0.77
N ALA A 39 -19.61 -18.37 -0.12
CA ALA A 39 -19.36 -18.25 -1.56
C ALA A 39 -20.03 -17.00 -2.17
N VAL A 40 -21.30 -16.75 -1.82
CA VAL A 40 -22.03 -15.56 -2.28
C VAL A 40 -21.39 -14.28 -1.73
N SER A 41 -21.00 -14.27 -0.46
CA SER A 41 -20.31 -13.13 0.16
C SER A 41 -18.99 -12.81 -0.56
N GLN A 42 -18.17 -13.82 -0.86
CA GLN A 42 -16.93 -13.67 -1.62
C GLN A 42 -17.17 -13.15 -3.04
N LEU A 43 -18.23 -13.61 -3.72
CA LEU A 43 -18.59 -13.15 -5.06
C LEU A 43 -19.02 -11.66 -5.06
N ILE A 44 -19.85 -11.25 -4.08
CA ILE A 44 -20.26 -9.86 -3.91
C ILE A 44 -19.05 -8.97 -3.58
N PHE A 45 -18.16 -9.43 -2.71
CA PHE A 45 -16.96 -8.66 -2.35
C PHE A 45 -16.02 -8.50 -3.55
N SER A 46 -15.79 -9.57 -4.30
CA SER A 46 -14.92 -9.54 -5.48
C SER A 46 -15.46 -8.67 -6.61
N SER A 47 -16.77 -8.70 -6.87
CA SER A 47 -17.41 -7.85 -7.89
C SER A 47 -17.34 -6.34 -7.56
N ARG A 48 -17.32 -5.98 -6.28
CA ARG A 48 -17.19 -4.59 -5.84
C ARG A 48 -15.74 -4.08 -5.83
N HIS A 49 -14.78 -4.98 -5.79
CA HIS A 49 -13.37 -4.66 -5.68
C HIS A 49 -12.57 -5.38 -6.79
N PRO A 50 -12.57 -4.83 -8.02
CA PRO A 50 -11.83 -5.41 -9.16
C PRO A 50 -10.30 -5.48 -8.92
N ALA A 51 -9.81 -4.80 -7.89
CA ALA A 51 -8.41 -4.87 -7.44
C ALA A 51 -8.05 -6.20 -6.72
N PHE A 52 -9.03 -6.98 -6.26
CA PHE A 52 -8.75 -8.31 -5.73
C PHE A 52 -8.85 -9.33 -6.86
N SER A 53 -7.71 -9.79 -7.37
CA SER A 53 -7.71 -10.81 -8.42
C SER A 53 -8.49 -12.03 -7.94
N THR A 54 -9.57 -12.35 -8.64
CA THR A 54 -10.42 -13.53 -8.46
C THR A 54 -9.55 -14.78 -8.53
N TRP A 55 -9.14 -15.28 -7.36
CA TRP A 55 -8.72 -16.66 -7.13
C TRP A 55 -7.99 -17.33 -8.30
N LYS A 56 -6.80 -16.82 -8.63
CA LYS A 56 -5.81 -17.57 -9.42
C LYS A 56 -5.10 -18.61 -8.54
N GLY A 57 -5.87 -19.33 -7.71
CA GLY A 57 -5.40 -20.14 -6.58
C GLY A 57 -6.22 -21.42 -6.34
N GLY A 58 -6.97 -21.91 -7.34
CA GLY A 58 -7.65 -23.21 -7.28
C GLY A 58 -6.73 -24.41 -7.55
N GLY A 59 -5.41 -24.22 -7.59
CA GLY A 59 -4.43 -25.30 -7.69
C GLY A 59 -3.65 -25.38 -6.38
N PHE A 60 -3.68 -26.54 -5.73
CA PHE A 60 -2.91 -26.90 -4.53
C PHE A 60 -1.38 -26.97 -4.78
N GLY A 61 -0.83 -26.05 -5.58
CA GLY A 61 0.59 -25.90 -5.85
C GLY A 61 0.99 -24.47 -5.52
N MET A 62 1.68 -24.33 -4.39
CA MET A 62 2.66 -23.28 -4.08
C MET A 62 2.92 -22.27 -5.22
N PHE A 63 2.86 -20.97 -4.92
CA PHE A 63 3.26 -19.85 -5.80
C PHE A 63 2.19 -19.23 -6.72
N SER A 64 0.93 -19.17 -6.32
CA SER A 64 0.12 -18.01 -6.72
C SER A 64 0.78 -16.79 -6.09
N LYS A 65 1.46 -15.95 -6.89
CA LYS A 65 1.90 -14.62 -6.46
C LYS A 65 0.64 -13.87 -6.04
N LEU A 66 0.33 -13.93 -4.75
CA LEU A 66 -0.65 -13.06 -4.13
C LEU A 66 -0.14 -11.66 -4.41
N ASP A 67 -1.01 -10.83 -4.98
CA ASP A 67 -0.77 -9.39 -5.12
C ASP A 67 -0.36 -8.86 -3.75
N SER A 68 0.94 -8.68 -3.55
CA SER A 68 1.51 -8.23 -2.28
C SER A 68 1.54 -6.71 -2.31
N PRO A 69 1.32 -6.03 -1.17
CA PRO A 69 1.64 -4.61 -1.06
C PRO A 69 3.07 -4.30 -1.51
N ASP A 70 4.00 -5.25 -1.40
CA ASP A 70 5.40 -5.12 -1.85
C ASP A 70 5.57 -5.02 -3.37
N ASP A 71 4.59 -5.51 -4.14
CA ASP A 71 4.56 -5.39 -5.61
C ASP A 71 3.98 -4.04 -6.05
N ARG A 72 3.65 -3.14 -5.11
CA ARG A 72 3.08 -1.83 -5.38
C ARG A 72 4.05 -0.73 -4.96
N LEU A 73 4.11 0.33 -5.76
CA LEU A 73 5.07 1.41 -5.59
C LEU A 73 4.34 2.75 -5.59
N VAL A 74 4.51 3.50 -4.51
CA VAL A 74 3.98 4.87 -4.40
C VAL A 74 5.06 5.85 -4.83
N ARG A 75 4.72 6.76 -5.75
CA ARG A 75 5.57 7.89 -6.14
C ARG A 75 4.91 9.19 -5.73
N VAL A 76 5.71 10.11 -5.21
CA VAL A 76 5.29 11.47 -4.88
C VAL A 76 6.08 12.44 -5.73
N PHE A 77 5.36 13.35 -6.39
CA PHE A 77 5.94 14.41 -7.20
C PHE A 77 5.43 15.75 -6.69
N LEU A 78 6.36 16.67 -6.45
CA LEU A 78 6.07 18.07 -6.16
C LEU A 78 5.96 18.81 -7.50
N VAL A 79 4.79 19.36 -7.79
CA VAL A 79 4.56 20.17 -8.98
C VAL A 79 5.02 21.59 -8.67
N THR A 80 6.08 22.03 -9.34
CA THR A 80 6.65 23.39 -9.20
C THR A 80 6.56 24.15 -10.51
N GLU A 81 6.97 25.42 -10.53
CA GLU A 81 7.07 26.18 -11.79
C GLU A 81 8.08 25.59 -12.78
N GLY A 82 9.13 24.96 -12.27
CA GLY A 82 10.19 24.33 -13.06
C GLY A 82 9.86 22.91 -13.51
N GLY A 83 8.67 22.39 -13.20
CA GLY A 83 8.25 21.02 -13.49
C GLY A 83 8.09 20.15 -12.23
N ASP A 84 7.98 18.84 -12.47
CA ASP A 84 7.72 17.83 -11.44
C ASP A 84 9.03 17.37 -10.79
N ILE A 85 9.13 17.51 -9.46
CA ILE A 85 10.29 17.08 -8.69
C ILE A 85 9.92 15.82 -7.88
N PRO A 86 10.61 14.67 -8.06
CA PRO A 86 10.34 13.48 -7.27
C PRO A 86 10.72 13.74 -5.80
N ALA A 87 9.79 13.45 -4.89
CA ALA A 87 9.98 13.62 -3.45
C ALA A 87 10.07 12.26 -2.73
N PRO A 88 10.95 12.14 -1.73
CA PRO A 88 10.99 10.95 -0.88
C PRO A 88 9.77 10.94 0.06
N LEU A 89 9.39 9.73 0.47
CA LEU A 89 8.30 9.52 1.42
C LEU A 89 8.76 9.97 2.82
N PRO A 90 8.06 10.91 3.49
CA PRO A 90 8.40 11.28 4.84
C PRO A 90 8.12 10.10 5.80
N ALA A 91 9.09 9.81 6.68
CA ALA A 91 9.02 8.69 7.62
C ALA A 91 7.80 8.73 8.56
N GLU A 92 7.27 9.93 8.83
CA GLU A 92 6.09 10.11 9.70
C GLU A 92 4.80 9.55 9.06
N GLU A 93 4.75 9.47 7.73
CA GLU A 93 3.59 9.00 6.97
C GLU A 93 3.77 7.57 6.42
N GLU A 94 4.89 6.90 6.74
CA GLU A 94 5.25 5.57 6.22
C GLU A 94 4.11 4.55 6.38
N ARG A 95 3.50 4.47 7.58
CA ARG A 95 2.35 3.59 7.85
C ARG A 95 1.15 3.87 6.95
N ARG A 96 0.89 5.13 6.62
CA ARG A 96 -0.23 5.49 5.74
C ARG A 96 0.09 5.16 4.29
N PHE A 97 1.36 5.27 3.86
CA PHE A 97 1.79 4.79 2.55
C PHE A 97 1.73 3.27 2.42
N GLU A 98 2.09 2.53 3.46
CA GLU A 98 1.90 1.07 3.51
C GLU A 98 0.40 0.73 3.40
N GLN A 99 -0.45 1.43 4.16
CA GLN A 99 -1.89 1.26 4.09
C GLN A 99 -2.45 1.61 2.71
N LEU A 100 -1.96 2.68 2.09
CA LEU A 100 -2.34 3.07 0.74
C LEU A 100 -1.91 2.02 -0.28
N SER A 101 -0.70 1.50 -0.16
CA SER A 101 -0.17 0.44 -1.03
C SER A 101 -0.99 -0.83 -0.88
N ALA A 102 -1.39 -1.22 0.33
CA ALA A 102 -2.23 -2.40 0.56
C ALA A 102 -3.66 -2.21 0.04
N THR A 103 -4.30 -1.08 0.33
CA THR A 103 -5.73 -0.88 0.09
C THR A 103 -6.06 -0.29 -1.28
N GLY A 104 -5.17 0.50 -1.87
CA GLY A 104 -5.45 1.26 -3.08
C GLY A 104 -6.56 2.30 -2.92
N SER A 105 -6.82 2.79 -1.70
CA SER A 105 -7.93 3.70 -1.40
C SER A 105 -7.71 5.12 -1.93
N GLU A 106 -8.60 5.59 -2.81
CA GLU A 106 -8.55 6.94 -3.39
C GLU A 106 -8.73 8.05 -2.33
N SER A 107 -9.61 7.84 -1.34
CA SER A 107 -9.82 8.81 -0.27
C SER A 107 -8.57 8.96 0.61
N LEU A 108 -7.87 7.85 0.88
CA LEU A 108 -6.61 7.85 1.59
C LEU A 108 -5.51 8.53 0.76
N ALA A 109 -5.44 8.27 -0.55
CA ALA A 109 -4.50 8.93 -1.45
C ALA A 109 -4.68 10.46 -1.47
N LYS A 110 -5.93 10.93 -1.58
CA LYS A 110 -6.27 12.35 -1.54
C LYS A 110 -5.94 12.99 -0.19
N SER A 111 -6.27 12.31 0.92
CA SER A 111 -5.92 12.79 2.26
C SER A 111 -4.42 12.91 2.43
N LEU A 112 -3.65 11.90 2.01
CA LEU A 112 -2.19 11.91 2.06
C LEU A 112 -1.62 13.02 1.18
N ALA A 113 -2.10 13.15 -0.04
CA ALA A 113 -1.65 14.19 -0.96
C ALA A 113 -1.86 15.59 -0.38
N ARG A 114 -2.99 15.83 0.29
CA ARG A 114 -3.27 17.09 0.99
C ARG A 114 -2.32 17.32 2.16
N THR A 115 -2.12 16.33 3.03
CA THR A 115 -1.17 16.43 4.15
C THR A 115 0.26 16.73 3.69
N LEU A 116 0.72 16.07 2.63
CA LEU A 116 2.05 16.29 2.06
C LEU A 116 2.17 17.66 1.37
N PHE A 117 1.09 18.14 0.75
CA PHE A 117 1.04 19.44 0.10
C PHE A 117 1.12 20.60 1.12
N GLU A 118 0.51 20.44 2.29
CA GLU A 118 0.61 21.39 3.41
C GLU A 118 2.01 21.38 4.08
N GLY A 119 2.81 20.34 3.83
CA GLY A 119 4.16 20.21 4.31
C GLY A 119 5.12 21.28 3.76
N ARG A 120 6.11 21.65 4.57
CA ARG A 120 7.18 22.57 4.12
C ARG A 120 8.30 21.77 3.47
N TRP A 121 8.56 22.04 2.20
CA TRP A 121 9.58 21.33 1.42
C TRP A 121 10.83 22.18 1.24
N VAL A 122 11.99 21.55 1.43
CA VAL A 122 13.29 22.19 1.24
C VAL A 122 14.17 21.35 0.32
N ALA A 123 14.97 22.02 -0.51
CA ALA A 123 16.01 21.42 -1.35
C ALA A 123 17.38 21.98 -0.95
N PRO A 124 18.48 21.20 -1.06
CA PRO A 124 19.83 21.73 -1.04
C PRO A 124 20.03 22.76 -2.16
N VAL A 125 20.61 23.92 -1.84
CA VAL A 125 20.81 25.03 -2.80
C VAL A 125 21.61 24.61 -4.03
N GLU A 126 22.55 23.66 -3.88
CA GLU A 126 23.37 23.15 -4.99
C GLU A 126 22.54 22.43 -6.07
N GLN A 127 21.38 21.88 -5.71
CA GLN A 127 20.51 21.11 -6.60
C GLN A 127 19.40 21.95 -7.25
N CYS A 128 19.18 23.18 -6.78
CA CYS A 128 18.29 24.15 -7.42
C CYS A 128 18.86 24.76 -8.70
N ARG A 129 20.04 24.28 -9.17
CA ARG A 129 20.56 24.69 -10.46
C ARG A 129 19.62 24.12 -11.54
N PRO A 130 18.87 24.97 -12.27
CA PRO A 130 17.99 24.48 -13.33
C PRO A 130 18.82 23.64 -14.28
N ALA A 131 18.38 22.40 -14.54
CA ALA A 131 18.96 21.57 -15.57
C ALA A 131 19.07 22.43 -16.84
N SER A 132 20.27 22.51 -17.41
CA SER A 132 20.49 23.41 -18.55
C SER A 132 19.45 23.09 -19.62
N PRO A 133 18.76 24.09 -20.19
CA PRO A 133 17.82 23.88 -21.30
C PRO A 133 18.56 23.22 -22.46
N GLY A 134 18.48 21.88 -22.56
CA GLY A 134 19.29 21.09 -23.48
C GLY A 134 19.73 19.74 -22.91
N GLU A 135 19.76 19.58 -21.59
CA GLU A 135 19.99 18.29 -20.96
C GLU A 135 18.67 17.51 -20.94
N GLN A 136 18.36 16.92 -22.09
CA GLN A 136 17.19 16.06 -22.23
C GLN A 136 17.28 14.94 -21.19
N ALA A 137 16.21 14.80 -20.40
CA ALA A 137 16.05 13.66 -19.51
C ALA A 137 16.37 12.39 -20.30
N PRO A 138 17.32 11.54 -19.82
CA PRO A 138 17.70 10.35 -20.56
C PRO A 138 16.43 9.58 -20.89
N PRO A 139 16.25 9.15 -22.15
CA PRO A 139 15.03 8.46 -22.54
C PRO A 139 14.82 7.27 -21.61
N ALA A 140 13.61 7.11 -21.09
CA ALA A 140 13.21 6.05 -20.15
C ALA A 140 13.36 4.62 -20.72
N SER A 141 14.01 4.47 -21.86
CA SER A 141 14.31 3.21 -22.51
C SER A 141 15.61 2.63 -21.97
N ARG A 142 15.50 1.39 -21.48
CA ARG A 142 16.59 0.42 -21.26
C ARG A 142 17.28 0.49 -19.89
N ILE A 143 16.55 0.00 -18.89
CA ILE A 143 17.16 -0.64 -17.72
C ILE A 143 17.72 -1.99 -18.21
N GLU A 144 18.94 -2.01 -18.76
CA GLU A 144 19.63 -3.27 -19.01
C GLU A 144 20.04 -3.87 -17.66
N GLY A 145 19.46 -5.02 -17.34
CA GLY A 145 19.69 -5.74 -16.10
C GLY A 145 21.14 -6.19 -16.00
N GLY A 146 21.78 -5.86 -14.89
CA GLY A 146 23.09 -6.42 -14.57
C GLY A 146 23.92 -5.52 -13.68
N ALA A 147 23.92 -5.87 -12.39
CA ALA A 147 24.93 -5.50 -11.40
C ALA A 147 24.95 -4.07 -10.85
N SER A 148 24.80 -4.04 -9.52
CA SER A 148 25.06 -2.93 -8.60
C SER A 148 24.07 -1.78 -8.69
N ALA A 149 23.08 -1.81 -7.79
CA ALA A 149 22.28 -0.66 -7.39
C ALA A 149 23.20 0.46 -6.89
N LYS A 150 23.81 1.20 -7.82
CA LYS A 150 24.46 2.47 -7.55
C LYS A 150 23.33 3.35 -7.03
N ALA A 151 23.37 3.63 -5.72
CA ALA A 151 22.33 4.31 -4.98
C ALA A 151 21.71 5.40 -5.85
N ALA A 152 20.40 5.31 -6.08
CA ALA A 152 19.67 6.35 -6.78
C ALA A 152 20.09 7.69 -6.16
N PRO A 153 20.46 8.70 -6.97
CA PRO A 153 20.92 9.98 -6.45
C PRO A 153 19.91 10.43 -5.39
N ALA A 154 20.41 10.67 -4.17
CA ALA A 154 19.58 10.98 -3.02
C ALA A 154 18.53 12.01 -3.43
N ALA A 155 17.27 11.69 -3.19
CA ALA A 155 16.16 12.53 -3.64
C ALA A 155 16.41 13.98 -3.16
N PRO A 156 16.41 14.96 -4.06
CA PRO A 156 16.98 16.28 -3.81
C PRO A 156 16.13 17.16 -2.88
N VAL A 157 15.07 16.60 -2.32
CA VAL A 157 14.08 17.35 -1.54
C VAL A 157 13.73 16.57 -0.29
N ARG A 158 13.48 17.28 0.80
CA ARG A 158 12.95 16.69 2.03
C ARG A 158 11.86 17.58 2.61
N MET A 159 10.93 16.96 3.31
CA MET A 159 9.93 17.67 4.08
C MET A 159 10.52 18.03 5.46
N LEU A 160 10.38 19.29 5.88
CA LEU A 160 10.71 19.72 7.23
C LEU A 160 9.67 19.18 8.21
N LYS A 161 10.13 18.64 9.33
CA LYS A 161 9.24 18.25 10.42
C LYS A 161 8.63 19.47 11.09
N SER A 162 7.48 19.29 11.73
CA SER A 162 6.86 20.36 12.52
C SER A 162 7.83 20.84 13.62
N GLY A 163 8.18 22.13 13.59
CA GLY A 163 9.16 22.73 14.50
C GLY A 163 10.63 22.54 14.13
N GLU A 164 10.95 21.83 13.04
CA GLU A 164 12.32 21.74 12.54
C GLU A 164 12.70 23.04 11.80
N ASN A 165 13.84 23.62 12.18
CA ASN A 165 14.38 24.78 11.48
C ASN A 165 15.10 24.33 10.19
N GLN A 166 14.95 25.14 9.14
CA GLN A 166 15.68 24.98 7.88
C GLN A 166 17.19 25.04 8.13
N LYS A 167 17.95 24.12 7.54
CA LYS A 167 19.42 24.11 7.70
C LYS A 167 20.04 25.19 6.81
N PRO A 168 21.19 25.77 7.20
CA PRO A 168 21.96 26.65 6.32
C PRO A 168 22.28 25.93 5.00
N GLY A 169 22.04 26.59 3.86
CA GLY A 169 22.26 26.00 2.53
C GLY A 169 21.09 25.20 1.97
N GLU A 170 19.93 25.19 2.64
CA GLU A 170 18.67 24.73 2.07
C GLU A 170 17.85 25.91 1.56
N SER A 171 17.03 25.72 0.53
CA SER A 171 16.05 26.70 0.04
C SER A 171 14.64 26.12 0.08
N SER A 172 13.67 26.92 0.53
CA SER A 172 12.25 26.55 0.52
C SER A 172 11.76 26.43 -0.93
N ILE A 173 11.05 25.35 -1.22
CA ILE A 173 10.46 25.09 -2.54
C ILE A 173 9.02 25.61 -2.53
N ILE A 174 8.66 26.42 -3.53
CA ILE A 174 7.27 26.82 -3.74
C ILE A 174 6.57 25.69 -4.50
N VAL A 175 5.77 24.91 -3.77
CA VAL A 175 4.98 23.81 -4.31
C VAL A 175 3.65 24.38 -4.82
N LYS A 176 3.37 24.25 -6.11
CA LYS A 176 2.09 24.66 -6.73
C LYS A 176 1.03 23.56 -6.66
N GLY A 177 1.49 22.31 -6.62
CA GLY A 177 0.63 21.15 -6.46
C GLY A 177 1.44 19.92 -6.08
N LEU A 178 0.75 18.83 -5.81
CA LEU A 178 1.34 17.55 -5.47
C LEU A 178 0.61 16.46 -6.25
N ARG A 179 1.39 15.62 -6.93
CA ARG A 179 0.90 14.43 -7.63
C ARG A 179 1.40 13.18 -6.91
N LEU A 180 0.48 12.34 -6.50
CA LEU A 180 0.74 11.04 -5.90
C LEU A 180 0.29 9.96 -6.88
N GLU A 181 1.16 9.02 -7.20
CA GLU A 181 0.87 7.92 -8.10
C GLU A 181 1.05 6.59 -7.38
N LEU A 182 0.09 5.68 -7.54
CA LEU A 182 0.23 4.28 -7.12
C LEU A 182 0.41 3.41 -8.35
N TRP A 183 1.52 2.69 -8.37
CA TRP A 183 1.90 1.78 -9.45
C TRP A 183 1.90 0.34 -8.94
N LYS A 184 1.62 -0.60 -9.84
CA LYS A 184 1.76 -2.04 -9.63
C LYS A 184 2.85 -2.58 -10.54
N LEU A 185 3.69 -3.44 -10.00
CA LEU A 185 4.74 -4.16 -10.69
C LEU A 185 4.23 -5.57 -11.01
N ASP A 186 4.16 -5.92 -12.28
CA ASP A 186 3.71 -7.22 -12.74
C ASP A 186 4.84 -7.93 -13.48
N PHE A 187 5.34 -9.04 -12.93
CA PHE A 187 6.36 -9.84 -13.62
C PHE A 187 5.72 -10.89 -14.53
N HIS A 188 5.83 -10.69 -15.85
CA HIS A 188 5.34 -11.62 -16.85
C HIS A 188 6.33 -12.77 -17.05
N LYS A 189 6.06 -13.92 -16.42
CA LYS A 189 6.95 -15.10 -16.48
C LYS A 189 7.25 -15.57 -17.91
N ALA A 190 6.29 -15.50 -18.82
CA ALA A 190 6.44 -16.01 -20.20
C ALA A 190 7.42 -15.17 -21.03
N SER A 191 7.44 -13.86 -20.82
CA SER A 191 8.32 -12.93 -21.54
C SER A 191 9.56 -12.53 -20.75
N LEU A 192 9.65 -12.91 -19.47
CA LEU A 192 10.66 -12.43 -18.51
C LEU A 192 10.74 -10.90 -18.45
N THR A 193 9.61 -10.22 -18.66
CA THR A 193 9.53 -8.76 -18.62
C THR A 193 8.84 -8.28 -17.34
N LEU A 194 9.32 -7.17 -16.80
CA LEU A 194 8.65 -6.44 -15.72
C LEU A 194 7.69 -5.43 -16.37
N GLY A 195 6.39 -5.69 -16.22
CA GLY A 195 5.32 -4.75 -16.52
C GLY A 195 5.11 -3.79 -15.34
N VAL A 196 4.70 -2.58 -15.66
CA VAL A 196 4.41 -1.55 -14.66
C VAL A 196 3.07 -0.93 -15.06
N GLN A 197 2.09 -0.98 -14.15
CA GLN A 197 0.73 -0.48 -14.39
C GLN A 197 0.40 0.61 -13.38
N LYS A 198 -0.01 1.79 -13.85
CA LYS A 198 -0.54 2.83 -12.96
C LYS A 198 -1.93 2.40 -12.49
N LEU A 199 -2.10 2.20 -11.19
CA LEU A 199 -3.38 1.84 -10.58
C LEU A 199 -4.21 3.08 -10.28
N MET A 200 -3.55 4.13 -9.80
CA MET A 200 -4.22 5.32 -9.26
C MET A 200 -3.31 6.54 -9.36
N GLU A 201 -3.95 7.70 -9.48
CA GLU A 201 -3.32 9.01 -9.42
C GLU A 201 -4.20 9.94 -8.57
N ALA A 202 -3.59 10.64 -7.63
CA ALA A 202 -4.23 11.68 -6.84
C ALA A 202 -3.45 12.98 -7.05
N HIS A 203 -4.17 14.07 -7.29
CA HIS A 203 -3.59 15.39 -7.52
C HIS A 203 -4.22 16.40 -6.57
N VAL A 204 -3.40 17.30 -6.03
CA VAL A 204 -3.83 18.44 -5.22
C VAL A 204 -3.15 19.68 -5.76
N SER A 205 -3.90 20.75 -6.01
CA SER A 205 -3.40 22.03 -6.53
C SER A 205 -3.71 23.16 -5.54
N ALA A 206 -2.82 24.15 -5.45
CA ALA A 206 -3.07 25.38 -4.68
C ALA A 206 -4.36 26.12 -5.10
N SER A 207 -4.81 25.91 -6.33
CA SER A 207 -5.99 26.56 -6.89
C SER A 207 -7.32 25.89 -6.56
N GLU A 208 -7.33 24.74 -5.88
CA GLU A 208 -8.58 24.11 -5.43
C GLU A 208 -8.98 24.69 -4.08
N PRO A 209 -9.99 25.60 -4.00
CA PRO A 209 -10.50 26.06 -2.73
C PRO A 209 -11.13 24.87 -2.00
N GLY A 210 -10.50 24.45 -0.89
CA GLY A 210 -10.95 23.33 -0.09
C GLY A 210 -12.41 23.53 0.33
N THR A 211 -13.28 22.63 -0.13
CA THR A 211 -14.58 22.44 0.49
C THR A 211 -14.31 21.75 1.84
N PRO A 212 -14.64 22.40 2.97
CA PRO A 212 -14.46 21.81 4.31
C PRO A 212 -15.35 20.59 4.51
#